data_AF-A0A091BSM0-F1
#
_entry.id   AF-A0A091BSM0-F1
#
_cell.length_a   1.000
_cell.length_b   1.000
_cell.length_c   1.000
_cell.angle_alpha   90.00
_cell.angle_beta   90.00
_cell.angle_gamma   90.00
#
_symmetry.space_group_name_H-M   'P 1'
#
loop_
_entity.id
_entity.type
_entity.pdbx_description
1 polymer ?
#
loop_
_entity_poly.entity_id
_entity_poly.type
_entity_poly.pdbx_seq_one_letter_code
_entity_poly.pdbx_strand_id
1 'polypeptide(L)'
;MNNFELFKLKQAGLTNLNILAILDYQKRENKSLSLRDMAVVSKCKNPILFMEKYKDLDSKTLRKVFNQYPSISILDDDYPLELKHSYNPPVLLFIKAILSYSIVQKWQ
;
A
#
# COMPACT_ATOMS: atom_id res chain seq x y z
N MET A 1 8.00 2.61 -5.97
CA MET A 1 7.41 2.60 -4.62
C MET A 1 7.58 1.21 -4.04
N ASN A 2 7.76 1.04 -2.73
CA ASN A 2 7.84 -0.27 -2.06
C ASN A 2 6.73 -0.46 -1.01
N ASN A 3 6.63 -1.67 -0.45
CA ASN A 3 5.56 -2.05 0.49
C ASN A 3 5.54 -1.18 1.75
N PHE A 4 6.72 -0.76 2.24
CA PHE A 4 6.81 0.14 3.40
C PHE A 4 6.34 1.56 3.07
N GLU A 5 6.58 2.04 1.86
CA GLU A 5 6.06 3.34 1.40
C GLU A 5 4.52 3.31 1.28
N LEU A 6 3.94 2.21 0.77
CA LEU A 6 2.48 2.01 0.77
C LEU A 6 1.91 2.06 2.19
N PHE A 7 2.59 1.41 3.14
CA PHE A 7 2.21 1.46 4.55
C PHE A 7 2.30 2.89 5.11
N LYS A 8 3.37 3.65 4.81
CA LYS A 8 3.48 5.04 5.26
C LYS A 8 2.38 5.94 4.71
N LEU A 9 2.03 5.78 3.43
CA LEU A 9 0.92 6.53 2.81
C LEU A 9 -0.42 6.24 3.50
N LYS A 10 -0.65 4.98 3.88
CA LYS A 10 -1.81 4.58 4.69
C LYS A 10 -1.82 5.26 6.06
N GLN A 11 -0.68 5.27 6.77
CA GLN A 11 -0.56 5.93 8.07
C GLN A 11 -0.74 7.45 8.00
N ALA A 12 -0.37 8.06 6.87
CA ALA A 12 -0.63 9.47 6.59
C ALA A 12 -2.10 9.79 6.23
N GLY A 13 -2.97 8.77 6.18
CA GLY A 13 -4.41 8.92 5.98
C GLY A 13 -4.89 8.75 4.54
N LEU A 14 -4.05 8.27 3.61
CA LEU A 14 -4.51 7.93 2.27
C LEU A 14 -5.31 6.63 2.25
N THR A 15 -6.42 6.63 1.50
CA THR A 15 -7.22 5.43 1.26
C THR A 15 -6.58 4.52 0.19
N ASN A 16 -7.12 3.31 -0.01
CA ASN A 16 -6.69 2.43 -1.11
C ASN A 16 -6.81 3.16 -2.46
N LEU A 17 -7.97 3.74 -2.75
CA LEU A 17 -8.23 4.47 -4.00
C LEU A 17 -7.26 5.64 -4.21
N ASN A 18 -6.90 6.36 -3.15
CA ASN A 18 -5.91 7.43 -3.25
C ASN A 18 -4.53 6.91 -3.66
N ILE A 19 -4.10 5.79 -3.08
CA ILE A 19 -2.81 5.17 -3.39
C ILE A 19 -2.83 4.54 -4.79
N LEU A 20 -3.94 3.92 -5.20
CA LEU A 20 -4.10 3.39 -6.56
C LEU A 20 -3.97 4.50 -7.61
N ALA A 21 -4.57 5.67 -7.38
CA ALA A 21 -4.42 6.82 -8.28
C ALA A 21 -2.95 7.28 -8.41
N ILE A 22 -2.18 7.24 -7.32
CA ILE A 22 -0.73 7.52 -7.33
C ILE A 22 0.00 6.47 -8.17
N LEU A 23 -0.25 5.18 -7.93
CA LEU A 23 0.41 4.08 -8.62
C LEU A 23 0.11 4.08 -10.12
N ASP A 24 -1.14 4.32 -10.51
CA ASP A 24 -1.56 4.44 -11.91
C ASP A 24 -0.86 5.59 -12.61
N TYR A 25 -0.72 6.75 -11.95
CA TYR A 25 0.01 7.88 -12.50
C TYR A 25 1.51 7.58 -12.65
N GLN A 26 2.14 6.97 -11.63
CA GLN A 26 3.55 6.56 -11.71
C GLN A 26 3.81 5.59 -12.86
N LYS A 27 2.91 4.63 -13.07
CA LYS A 27 3.00 3.66 -14.16
C LYS A 27 2.85 4.33 -15.53
N ARG A 28 1.87 5.25 -15.69
CA ARG A 28 1.65 5.95 -16.96
C ARG A 28 2.80 6.89 -17.33
N GLU A 29 3.34 7.60 -16.35
CA GLU A 29 4.39 8.61 -16.57
C GLU A 29 5.82 8.04 -16.43
N ASN A 30 5.95 6.75 -16.06
CA ASN A 30 7.20 6.06 -15.81
C ASN A 30 8.20 6.86 -14.93
N LYS A 31 7.70 7.50 -13.87
CA LYS A 31 8.50 8.35 -12.97
C LYS A 31 8.14 8.18 -11.51
N SER A 32 9.10 8.43 -10.63
CA SER A 32 8.84 8.61 -9.20
C SER A 32 8.16 9.96 -8.95
N LEU A 33 7.44 10.07 -7.83
CA LEU A 33 6.71 11.29 -7.47
C LEU A 33 7.25 11.89 -6.19
N SER A 34 7.31 13.22 -6.15
CA SER A 34 7.53 13.95 -4.91
C SER A 34 6.32 13.85 -3.98
N LEU A 35 6.48 14.16 -2.69
CA LEU A 35 5.35 14.21 -1.75
C LEU A 35 4.26 15.19 -2.20
N ARG A 36 4.66 16.31 -2.82
CA ARG A 36 3.72 17.31 -3.35
C ARG A 36 2.92 16.74 -4.53
N ASP A 37 3.60 16.08 -5.47
CA ASP A 37 2.92 15.49 -6.63
C ASP A 37 2.00 14.34 -6.21
N MET A 38 2.42 13.53 -5.23
CA MET A 38 1.55 12.51 -4.63
C MET A 38 0.30 13.13 -4.02
N ALA A 39 0.42 14.25 -3.31
CA ALA A 39 -0.72 14.94 -2.71
C ALA A 39 -1.73 15.39 -3.77
N VAL A 40 -1.26 15.92 -4.90
CA VAL A 40 -2.09 16.34 -6.05
C VAL A 40 -2.75 15.14 -6.73
N VAL A 41 -1.96 14.14 -7.10
CA VAL A 41 -2.41 12.99 -7.90
C VAL A 41 -3.32 12.05 -7.10
N SER A 42 -3.12 11.97 -5.79
CA SER A 42 -3.91 11.09 -4.91
C SER A 42 -5.40 11.42 -4.89
N LYS A 43 -5.79 12.64 -5.29
CA LYS A 43 -7.16 13.17 -5.16
C LYS A 43 -7.70 13.04 -3.73
N CYS A 44 -6.82 13.12 -2.72
CA CYS A 44 -7.24 13.12 -1.33
C CYS A 44 -7.99 14.42 -0.99
N LYS A 45 -8.93 14.34 -0.04
CA LYS A 45 -9.80 15.48 0.30
C LYS A 45 -9.03 16.67 0.89
N ASN A 46 -7.95 16.40 1.61
CA ASN A 46 -7.14 17.44 2.26
C ASN A 46 -5.63 17.16 2.01
N PRO A 47 -5.08 17.65 0.88
CA PRO A 47 -3.69 17.44 0.51
C PRO A 47 -2.68 18.01 1.52
N ILE A 48 -2.99 19.16 2.12
CA ILE A 48 -2.11 19.81 3.11
C ILE A 48 -2.00 18.92 4.36
N LEU A 49 -3.14 18.49 4.91
CA LEU A 49 -3.17 17.63 6.08
C LEU A 49 -2.47 16.29 5.84
N PHE A 50 -2.63 15.69 4.64
CA PHE A 50 -1.89 14.50 4.25
C PHE A 50 -0.38 14.74 4.32
N MET A 51 0.10 15.84 3.73
CA MET A 51 1.53 16.15 3.68
C MET A 51 2.11 16.44 5.06
N GLU A 52 1.37 17.15 5.92
CA GLU A 52 1.75 17.38 7.32
C GLU A 52 1.87 16.06 8.07
N LYS A 53 0.80 15.26 8.07
CA LYS A 53 0.80 13.94 8.71
C LYS A 53 1.95 13.07 8.22
N TYR A 54 2.20 13.03 6.91
CA TYR A 54 3.28 12.22 6.34
C TYR A 54 4.66 12.63 6.85
N LYS A 55 4.91 13.93 7.04
CA LYS A 55 6.17 14.46 7.57
C LYS A 55 6.33 14.19 9.07
N ASP A 56 5.23 14.21 9.82
CA ASP A 56 5.22 13.97 11.27
C ASP A 56 5.40 12.47 11.63
N LEU A 57 5.32 11.56 10.65
CA LEU A 57 5.51 10.13 10.87
C LEU A 57 6.96 9.79 11.28
N ASP A 58 7.13 9.24 12.49
CA ASP A 58 8.38 8.61 12.88
C ASP A 58 8.62 7.31 12.10
N SER A 59 9.50 7.39 11.10
CA SER A 59 9.83 6.27 10.23
C SER A 59 10.48 5.11 10.98
N LYS A 60 11.20 5.35 12.09
CA LYS A 60 11.84 4.28 12.87
C LYS A 60 10.79 3.44 13.60
N THR A 61 9.85 4.09 14.27
CA THR A 61 8.74 3.40 14.96
C THR A 61 7.84 2.68 13.95
N LEU A 62 7.50 3.31 12.83
CA LEU A 62 6.68 2.67 11.80
C LEU A 62 7.33 1.43 11.18
N ARG A 63 8.66 1.45 11.00
CA ARG A 63 9.38 0.28 10.46
C ARG A 63 9.29 -0.91 11.42
N LYS A 64 9.36 -0.66 12.74
CA LYS A 64 9.16 -1.71 13.74
C LYS A 64 7.77 -2.31 13.64
N VAL A 65 6.73 -1.47 13.50
CA VAL A 65 5.33 -1.93 13.35
C VAL A 65 5.13 -2.71 12.05
N PHE A 66 5.61 -2.18 10.92
CA PHE A 66 5.49 -2.81 9.61
C PHE A 66 6.10 -4.22 9.59
N ASN A 67 7.23 -4.42 10.27
CA ASN A 67 7.93 -5.70 10.32
C ASN A 67 7.33 -6.72 11.31
N GLN A 68 6.25 -6.40 12.03
CA GLN A 68 5.63 -7.34 12.98
C GLN A 68 4.97 -8.53 12.30
N TYR A 69 4.50 -8.36 11.07
CA TYR A 69 3.84 -9.39 10.28
C TYR A 69 4.38 -9.37 8.85
N PRO A 70 4.47 -10.53 8.17
CA PRO A 70 4.73 -10.54 6.74
C PRO A 70 3.62 -9.80 6.00
N SER A 71 3.97 -9.20 4.88
CA SER A 71 3.03 -8.44 4.05
C SER A 71 3.21 -8.74 2.57
N ILE A 72 2.12 -8.61 1.84
CA ILE A 72 2.08 -8.66 0.38
C ILE A 72 1.27 -7.46 -0.13
N SER A 73 1.66 -6.88 -1.25
CA SER A 73 1.11 -5.66 -1.80
C SER A 73 0.73 -5.83 -3.26
N ILE A 74 -0.03 -4.88 -3.80
CA ILE A 74 -0.43 -4.86 -5.21
C ILE A 74 0.76 -4.73 -6.19
N LEU A 75 1.96 -4.41 -5.67
CA LEU A 75 3.20 -4.31 -6.42
C LEU A 75 3.93 -5.64 -6.55
N ASP A 76 3.60 -6.63 -5.71
CA ASP A 76 4.25 -7.94 -5.68
C ASP A 76 3.63 -8.87 -6.74
N ASP A 77 4.46 -9.71 -7.36
CA ASP A 77 4.03 -10.64 -8.42
C ASP A 77 3.06 -11.72 -7.89
N ASP A 78 3.25 -12.14 -6.64
CA ASP A 78 2.43 -13.16 -5.98
C ASP A 78 1.08 -12.63 -5.46
N TYR A 79 0.75 -11.37 -5.75
CA TYR A 79 -0.50 -10.76 -5.29
C TYR A 79 -1.72 -11.37 -6.01
N PRO A 80 -2.76 -11.85 -5.30
CA PRO A 80 -3.89 -12.55 -5.92
C PRO A 80 -4.59 -11.72 -6.99
N LEU A 81 -4.69 -12.26 -8.21
CA LEU A 81 -5.27 -11.56 -9.36
C LEU A 81 -6.76 -11.24 -9.17
N GLU A 82 -7.48 -12.13 -8.50
CA GLU A 82 -8.90 -11.95 -8.17
C GLU A 82 -9.11 -10.71 -7.29
N LEU A 83 -8.21 -10.50 -6.32
CA LEU A 83 -8.23 -9.29 -5.50
C LEU A 83 -7.84 -8.06 -6.32
N LYS A 84 -6.83 -8.19 -7.18
CA LYS A 84 -6.29 -7.09 -7.99
C LYS A 84 -7.34 -6.50 -8.93
N HIS A 85 -8.23 -7.33 -9.46
CA HIS A 85 -9.29 -6.92 -10.38
C HIS A 85 -10.59 -6.46 -9.69
N SER A 86 -10.63 -6.44 -8.36
CA SER A 86 -11.76 -5.85 -7.63
C SER A 86 -11.83 -4.33 -7.82
N TYR A 87 -12.97 -3.69 -7.51
CA TYR A 87 -13.15 -2.25 -7.65
C TYR A 87 -12.19 -1.41 -6.78
N ASN A 88 -11.88 -1.89 -5.58
CA ASN A 88 -11.05 -1.19 -4.61
C ASN A 88 -10.05 -2.16 -3.97
N PRO A 89 -9.06 -2.65 -4.73
CA PRO A 89 -8.14 -3.68 -4.28
C PRO A 89 -7.35 -3.20 -3.06
N PRO A 90 -7.14 -4.05 -2.04
CA PRO A 90 -6.30 -3.70 -0.91
C PRO A 90 -4.85 -3.54 -1.37
N VAL A 91 -4.31 -2.33 -1.26
CA VAL A 91 -2.94 -2.04 -1.76
C VAL A 91 -1.85 -2.77 -0.99
N LEU A 92 -2.12 -3.16 0.26
CA LEU A 92 -1.22 -3.85 1.17
C LEU A 92 -2.03 -4.75 2.11
N LEU A 93 -1.60 -6.00 2.25
CA LEU A 93 -2.17 -7.01 3.12
C LEU A 93 -1.11 -7.46 4.13
N PHE A 94 -1.46 -7.50 5.42
CA PHE A 94 -0.64 -8.14 6.44
C PHE A 94 -1.19 -9.54 6.69
N ILE A 95 -0.31 -10.53 6.60
CA ILE A 95 -0.67 -11.93 6.72
C ILE A 95 -0.22 -12.41 8.09
N LYS A 96 -1.16 -12.92 8.88
CA LYS A 96 -0.84 -13.75 10.03
C LYS A 96 -1.03 -15.19 9.58
N ALA A 97 0.08 -15.88 9.30
CA ALA A 97 0.00 -17.30 9.02
C ALA A 97 -0.60 -18.01 10.24
N ILE A 98 -1.74 -18.67 10.07
CA ILE A 98 -1.91 -19.94 10.77
C ILE A 98 -0.97 -20.88 10.04
N LEU A 99 0.09 -21.34 10.70
CA LEU A 99 0.86 -22.49 10.26
C LEU A 99 -0.07 -23.71 10.25
N SER A 100 -0.92 -23.82 9.23
CA SER A 100 -1.55 -25.07 8.84
C SER A 100 -1.50 -25.14 7.32
N TYR A 101 -0.36 -25.63 6.85
CA TYR A 101 -0.18 -26.33 5.60
C TYR A 101 -1.28 -27.42 5.48
N SER A 102 -2.51 -27.08 5.10
CA SER A 102 -3.59 -28.08 4.90
C SER A 102 -4.69 -27.67 3.92
N ILE A 103 -4.64 -26.47 3.32
CA ILE A 103 -5.70 -26.05 2.37
C ILE A 103 -5.37 -26.42 0.91
N VAL A 104 -4.13 -26.83 0.61
CA VAL A 104 -3.71 -27.17 -0.77
C VAL A 104 -3.88 -28.66 -1.12
N GLN A 105 -4.22 -29.54 -0.17
CA GLN A 105 -4.43 -30.98 -0.44
C GLN A 105 -5.90 -31.42 -0.59
N LYS A 106 -6.86 -30.50 -0.76
CA LYS A 106 -8.27 -30.86 -1.00
C LYS A 106 -8.77 -30.67 -2.43
N TRP A 107 -7.87 -30.51 -3.40
CA TRP A 107 -8.20 -30.48 -4.84
C TRP A 107 -7.23 -31.32 -5.70
N GLN A 108 -6.76 -32.45 -5.16
CA GLN A 108 -6.22 -33.58 -5.91
C GLN A 108 -7.01 -34.82 -5.51
#